data_AF-A0A1X0XWK2-F1
#
_entry.id   AF-A0A1X0XWK2-F1
#
_cell.length_a   1.000
_cell.length_b   1.000
_cell.length_c   1.000
_cell.angle_alpha   90.00
_cell.angle_beta   90.00
_cell.angle_gamma   90.00
#
_symmetry.space_group_name_H-M   'P 1'
#
loop_
_entity.id
_entity.type
_entity.pdbx_description
1 polymer ?
#
loop_
_entity_poly.entity_id
_entity_poly.type
_entity_poly.pdbx_seq_one_letter_code
_entity_poly.pdbx_strand_id
1 'polypeptide(L)'
;MAAILIVLDVFVGILAVVGLIATWNRLRARRRRSGAKGVVLVIDRLTPRRKNVARLQVSLRMVGPTVRYEVGLDLESDGHPFDVSTPKPALRSSMGCADEEMSWGFEVPEDELDHIRVIASWIAAEDANLRMAALASNLGSSEVYEWRWAADWRISSAGHWRKRRSPTTPPRSIPGMGPLQLGRAPGPGRASAAQPGGQPDAASR
;
A
#
# COMPACT_ATOMS: atom_id res chain seq x y z
N MET A 1 -21.70 -48.11 36.96
CA MET A 1 -22.36 -47.41 35.83
C MET A 1 -22.47 -45.91 36.05
N ALA A 2 -22.86 -45.40 37.24
CA ALA A 2 -23.01 -43.96 37.49
C ALA A 2 -21.74 -43.11 37.27
N ALA A 3 -20.55 -43.60 37.68
CA ALA A 3 -19.30 -42.85 37.53
C ALA A 3 -18.88 -42.63 36.06
N ILE A 4 -19.17 -43.58 35.17
CA ILE A 4 -18.84 -43.47 33.74
C ILE A 4 -19.70 -42.39 33.07
N LEU A 5 -20.96 -42.27 33.48
CA LEU A 5 -21.89 -41.25 32.96
C LEU A 5 -21.45 -39.83 33.37
N ILE A 6 -20.99 -39.65 34.61
CA ILE A 6 -20.48 -38.34 35.09
C ILE A 6 -19.23 -37.92 34.32
N VAL A 7 -18.30 -38.86 34.07
CA VAL A 7 -17.09 -38.55 33.29
C VAL A 7 -17.44 -38.18 31.85
N LEU A 8 -18.37 -38.90 31.22
CA LEU A 8 -18.83 -38.60 29.86
C LEU A 8 -19.42 -37.19 29.77
N ASP A 9 -20.27 -36.80 30.73
CA ASP A 9 -20.94 -35.50 30.74
C ASP A 9 -19.94 -34.33 30.89
N VAL A 10 -18.93 -34.51 31.74
CA VAL A 10 -17.85 -33.54 31.92
C VAL A 10 -17.04 -33.38 30.63
N PHE A 11 -16.72 -34.48 29.93
CA PHE A 11 -16.00 -34.41 28.66
C PHE A 11 -16.82 -33.73 27.56
N VAL A 12 -18.12 -34.01 27.47
CA VAL A 12 -19.03 -33.34 26.52
C VAL A 12 -19.10 -31.84 26.83
N GLY A 13 -19.20 -31.46 28.11
CA GLY A 13 -19.16 -30.06 28.54
C GLY A 13 -17.86 -29.34 28.13
N ILE A 14 -16.70 -29.97 28.35
CA ILE A 14 -15.40 -29.41 27.97
C ILE A 14 -15.30 -29.23 26.46
N LEU A 15 -15.71 -30.23 25.67
CA LEU A 15 -15.68 -30.15 24.21
C LEU A 15 -16.61 -29.06 23.68
N ALA A 16 -17.78 -28.87 24.29
CA ALA A 16 -18.70 -27.79 23.94
C ALA A 16 -18.09 -26.41 24.21
N VAL A 17 -17.44 -26.22 25.36
CA VAL A 17 -16.78 -24.95 25.72
C VAL A 17 -15.59 -24.67 24.79
N VAL A 18 -14.76 -25.67 24.50
CA VAL A 18 -13.63 -25.52 23.55
C VAL A 18 -14.14 -25.18 22.14
N GLY A 19 -15.19 -25.85 21.68
CA GLY A 19 -15.84 -25.58 20.41
C GLY A 19 -16.41 -24.16 20.34
N LEU A 20 -17.03 -23.68 21.42
CA LEU A 20 -17.55 -22.32 21.52
C LEU A 20 -16.42 -21.28 21.45
N ILE A 21 -15.32 -21.49 22.19
CA ILE A 21 -14.15 -20.59 22.18
C ILE A 21 -13.51 -20.56 20.78
N ALA A 22 -13.33 -21.72 20.15
CA ALA A 22 -12.77 -21.79 18.80
C ALA A 22 -13.66 -21.10 17.76
N THR A 23 -14.97 -21.29 17.85
CA THR A 23 -15.96 -20.65 16.97
C THR A 23 -16.01 -19.14 17.19
N TRP A 24 -15.99 -18.69 18.45
CA TRP A 24 -15.96 -17.28 18.81
C TRP A 24 -14.68 -16.59 18.33
N ASN A 25 -13.52 -17.23 18.47
CA ASN A 25 -12.25 -16.73 17.96
C ASN A 25 -12.24 -16.67 16.42
N ARG A 26 -12.80 -17.66 15.73
CA ARG A 26 -13.00 -17.62 14.28
C ARG A 26 -13.94 -16.48 13.87
N LEU A 27 -15.03 -16.26 14.59
CA LEU A 27 -16.00 -15.21 14.29
C LEU A 27 -15.38 -13.81 14.50
N ARG A 28 -14.60 -13.63 15.57
CA ARG A 28 -13.87 -12.40 15.86
C ARG A 28 -12.77 -12.14 14.82
N ALA A 29 -12.08 -13.18 14.36
CA ALA A 29 -11.13 -13.09 13.25
C ALA A 29 -11.82 -12.74 11.92
N ARG A 30 -13.00 -13.30 11.64
CA ARG A 30 -13.82 -12.96 10.46
C ARG A 30 -14.35 -11.53 10.49
N ARG A 31 -14.85 -11.05 11.65
CA ARG A 31 -15.28 -9.64 11.81
C ARG A 31 -14.13 -8.64 11.60
N ARG A 32 -12.89 -9.01 11.94
CA ARG A 32 -11.70 -8.21 11.61
C ARG A 32 -11.31 -8.26 10.12
N ARG A 33 -11.89 -9.16 9.32
CA ARG A 33 -11.59 -9.35 7.89
C ARG A 33 -12.66 -8.77 6.94
N SER A 34 -13.84 -8.37 7.43
CA SER A 34 -15.02 -8.10 6.58
C SER A 34 -15.34 -6.62 6.29
N GLY A 35 -14.41 -5.69 6.50
CA GLY A 35 -14.47 -4.38 5.83
C GLY A 35 -13.58 -4.47 4.60
N ALA A 36 -14.00 -3.98 3.43
CA ALA A 36 -13.12 -3.88 2.26
C ALA A 36 -11.79 -3.25 2.70
N LYS A 37 -10.72 -4.05 2.76
CA LYS A 37 -9.39 -3.60 3.13
C LYS A 37 -8.61 -3.50 1.85
N GLY A 38 -8.16 -2.30 1.51
CA GLY A 38 -7.35 -2.17 0.33
C GLY A 38 -7.13 -0.75 -0.11
N VAL A 39 -6.61 -0.68 -1.32
CA VAL A 39 -6.29 0.53 -2.04
C VAL A 39 -7.26 0.63 -3.19
N VAL A 40 -7.87 1.79 -3.36
CA VAL A 40 -8.64 2.12 -4.54
C VAL A 40 -7.83 3.11 -5.35
N LEU A 41 -7.40 2.66 -6.52
CA LEU A 41 -6.79 3.48 -7.55
C LEU A 41 -7.87 3.83 -8.58
N VAL A 42 -8.06 5.12 -8.85
CA VAL A 42 -8.96 5.62 -9.89
C VAL A 42 -8.10 6.39 -10.89
N ILE A 43 -8.35 6.15 -12.18
CA ILE A 43 -7.65 6.83 -13.27
C ILE A 43 -8.71 7.48 -14.13
N ASP A 44 -8.77 8.81 -14.06
CA ASP A 44 -9.71 9.61 -14.82
C ASP A 44 -9.00 10.24 -16.02
N ARG A 45 -9.53 10.02 -17.22
CA ARG A 45 -9.06 10.70 -18.44
C ARG A 45 -9.78 12.04 -18.57
N LEU A 46 -9.02 13.11 -18.45
CA LEU A 46 -9.51 14.49 -18.54
C LEU A 46 -9.54 14.97 -20.00
N THR A 47 -10.32 16.02 -20.25
CA THR A 47 -10.35 16.68 -21.57
C THR A 47 -8.93 17.16 -21.94
N PRO A 48 -8.41 16.74 -23.10
CA PRO A 48 -7.05 17.08 -23.52
C PRO A 48 -6.93 18.57 -23.85
N ARG A 49 -5.80 19.18 -23.50
CA ARG A 49 -5.49 20.59 -23.83
C ARG A 49 -4.84 20.75 -25.20
N ARG A 50 -4.16 19.70 -25.69
CA ARG A 50 -3.39 19.66 -26.93
C ARG A 50 -3.76 18.41 -27.72
N LYS A 51 -3.61 18.47 -29.04
CA LYS A 51 -3.79 17.32 -29.92
C LYS A 51 -2.69 16.28 -29.63
N ASN A 52 -3.03 14.99 -29.67
CA ASN A 52 -2.14 13.84 -29.41
C ASN A 52 -1.56 13.76 -27.98
N VAL A 53 -2.18 14.44 -27.02
CA VAL A 53 -1.77 14.38 -25.60
C VAL A 53 -2.96 13.98 -24.77
N ALA A 54 -2.82 12.90 -24.01
CA ALA A 54 -3.81 12.48 -23.03
C ALA A 54 -3.51 13.14 -21.69
N ARG A 55 -4.51 13.78 -21.10
CA ARG A 55 -4.43 14.33 -19.75
C ARG A 55 -5.11 13.34 -18.80
N LEU A 56 -4.38 12.93 -17.77
CA LEU A 56 -4.83 11.93 -16.82
C LEU A 56 -4.81 12.50 -15.42
N GLN A 57 -5.76 12.07 -14.60
CA GLN A 57 -5.83 12.33 -13.17
C GLN A 57 -5.92 10.99 -12.46
N VAL A 58 -4.85 10.65 -11.74
CA VAL A 58 -4.80 9.47 -10.91
C VAL A 58 -5.15 9.86 -9.49
N SER A 59 -6.08 9.16 -8.86
CA SER A 59 -6.37 9.32 -7.44
C SER A 59 -6.26 7.98 -6.72
N LEU A 60 -5.71 8.05 -5.51
CA LEU A 60 -5.41 6.91 -4.67
C LEU A 60 -6.01 7.14 -3.30
N ARG A 61 -6.86 6.21 -2.85
CA ARG A 61 -7.47 6.25 -1.52
C ARG A 61 -7.41 4.90 -0.82
N MET A 62 -7.32 4.94 0.50
CA MET A 62 -7.35 3.74 1.34
C MET A 62 -8.78 3.44 1.75
N VAL A 63 -9.18 2.17 1.68
CA VAL A 63 -10.48 1.70 2.17
C VAL A 63 -10.24 0.66 3.27
N GLY A 64 -10.97 0.81 4.38
CA GLY A 64 -10.92 -0.11 5.52
C GLY A 64 -10.21 0.46 6.75
N PRO A 65 -9.98 -0.36 7.78
CA PRO A 65 -9.38 0.09 9.03
C PRO A 65 -7.99 0.66 8.77
N THR A 66 -7.74 1.88 9.28
CA THR A 66 -6.48 2.62 9.17
C THR A 66 -5.30 1.71 9.49
N VAL A 67 -4.49 1.39 8.49
CA VAL A 67 -3.19 0.79 8.74
C VAL A 67 -2.11 1.74 8.25
N ARG A 68 -1.33 2.24 9.21
CA ARG A 68 -0.33 3.29 9.03
C ARG A 68 0.81 2.79 8.16
N TYR A 69 0.85 3.15 6.89
CA TYR A 69 1.91 2.69 5.99
C TYR A 69 2.35 3.68 4.93
N GLU A 70 3.58 3.47 4.46
CA GLU A 70 4.14 4.14 3.30
C GLU A 70 3.28 3.83 2.06
N VAL A 71 2.73 4.87 1.45
CA VAL A 71 1.90 4.82 0.24
C VAL A 71 2.51 5.74 -0.80
N GLY A 72 2.66 5.25 -2.04
CA GLY A 72 3.21 6.02 -3.15
C GLY A 72 2.59 5.67 -4.49
N LEU A 73 2.71 6.61 -5.42
CA LEU A 73 2.37 6.46 -6.83
C LEU A 73 3.64 6.57 -7.67
N ASP A 74 3.76 5.71 -8.68
CA ASP A 74 4.86 5.64 -9.62
C ASP A 74 4.31 5.48 -11.05
N LEU A 75 5.10 5.87 -12.04
CA LEU A 75 4.83 5.58 -13.45
C LEU A 75 5.97 4.75 -13.99
N GLU A 76 5.63 3.74 -14.79
CA GLU A 76 6.60 2.90 -15.48
C GLU A 76 6.15 2.65 -16.92
N SER A 77 7.10 2.54 -17.84
CA SER A 77 6.86 2.17 -19.24
C SER A 77 7.87 1.10 -19.64
N ASP A 78 7.40 -0.09 -20.04
CA ASP A 78 8.26 -1.26 -20.30
C ASP A 78 9.31 -1.46 -19.18
N GLY A 79 8.82 -1.24 -17.95
CA GLY A 79 9.44 -0.51 -16.85
C GLY A 79 10.86 -0.80 -16.42
N HIS A 80 11.76 0.15 -16.29
CA HIS A 80 11.84 1.60 -16.55
C HIS A 80 10.84 2.57 -15.90
N PRO A 81 11.30 3.36 -14.90
CA PRO A 81 10.60 4.55 -14.45
C PRO A 81 10.27 5.48 -15.62
N PHE A 82 9.06 6.01 -15.62
CA PHE A 82 8.59 6.96 -16.62
C PHE A 82 8.38 8.32 -15.97
N ASP A 83 9.16 9.31 -16.40
CA ASP A 83 9.11 10.66 -15.82
C ASP A 83 8.16 11.55 -16.61
N VAL A 84 7.30 12.28 -15.89
CA VAL A 84 6.38 13.27 -16.44
C VAL A 84 6.76 14.66 -15.95
N SER A 85 6.34 15.69 -16.69
CA SER A 85 6.61 17.09 -16.36
C SER A 85 5.98 17.55 -15.04
N THR A 86 4.87 16.92 -14.63
CA THR A 86 4.20 17.28 -13.38
C THR A 86 4.84 16.54 -12.22
N PRO A 87 5.25 17.23 -11.14
CA PRO A 87 5.97 16.59 -10.05
C PRO A 87 5.16 15.45 -9.44
N LYS A 88 5.84 14.31 -9.27
CA LYS A 88 5.29 13.14 -8.59
C LYS A 88 4.87 13.50 -7.16
N PRO A 89 3.70 13.04 -6.67
CA PRO A 89 3.30 13.23 -5.28
C PRO A 89 4.33 12.64 -4.31
N ALA A 90 4.57 13.34 -3.22
CA ALA A 90 5.47 12.86 -2.19
C ALA A 90 4.95 11.55 -1.59
N LEU A 91 5.89 10.62 -1.33
CA LEU A 91 5.59 9.40 -0.59
C LEU A 91 5.01 9.77 0.78
N ARG A 92 3.83 9.22 1.10
CA ARG A 92 3.19 9.44 2.40
C ARG A 92 3.57 8.33 3.35
N SER A 93 4.09 8.67 4.53
CA SER A 93 4.50 7.70 5.55
C SER A 93 3.34 6.95 6.21
N SER A 94 2.14 7.52 6.14
CA SER A 94 0.89 6.88 6.56
C SER A 94 -0.28 7.45 5.77
N MET A 95 -1.21 6.59 5.38
CA MET A 95 -2.50 6.99 4.81
C MET A 95 -3.61 6.07 5.33
N GLY A 96 -4.68 6.65 5.85
CA GLY A 96 -5.88 6.00 6.36
C GLY A 96 -7.12 6.32 5.53
N CYS A 97 -8.26 5.72 5.90
CA CYS A 97 -9.54 5.91 5.20
C CYS A 97 -10.11 7.33 5.36
N ALA A 98 -9.73 8.05 6.42
CA ALA A 98 -10.14 9.43 6.67
C ALA A 98 -9.11 10.46 6.19
N ASP A 99 -7.98 10.02 5.68
CA ASP A 99 -6.95 10.92 5.16
C ASP A 99 -7.34 11.37 3.76
N GLU A 100 -6.92 12.57 3.39
CA GLU A 100 -7.10 13.12 2.05
C GLU A 100 -6.50 12.19 0.98
N GLU A 101 -7.19 12.01 -0.13
CA GLU A 101 -6.70 11.19 -1.24
C GLU A 101 -5.38 11.70 -1.81
N MET A 102 -4.52 10.79 -2.25
CA MET A 102 -3.31 11.16 -2.99
C MET A 102 -3.69 11.27 -4.46
N SER A 103 -3.46 12.44 -5.05
CA SER A 103 -3.83 12.71 -6.43
C SER A 103 -2.64 13.15 -7.26
N TRP A 104 -2.60 12.71 -8.51
CA TRP A 104 -1.55 13.04 -9.48
C TRP A 104 -2.17 13.29 -10.85
N GLY A 105 -2.16 14.56 -11.26
CA GLY A 105 -2.48 14.93 -12.63
C GLY A 105 -1.22 14.97 -13.48
N PHE A 106 -1.23 14.41 -14.68
CA PHE A 106 -0.13 14.51 -15.62
C PHE A 106 -0.61 14.38 -17.06
N GLU A 107 0.28 14.69 -18.00
CA GLU A 107 0.05 14.63 -19.44
C GLU A 107 1.04 13.66 -20.07
N VAL A 108 0.56 12.80 -20.97
CA VAL A 108 1.37 11.80 -21.70
C VAL A 108 0.96 11.77 -23.18
N PRO A 109 1.88 11.41 -24.09
CA PRO A 109 1.53 11.17 -25.49
C PRO A 109 0.46 10.08 -25.60
N GLU A 110 -0.53 10.31 -26.47
CA GLU A 110 -1.66 9.38 -26.62
C GLU A 110 -1.24 8.02 -27.17
N ASP A 111 -0.19 7.98 -27.97
CA ASP A 111 0.42 6.78 -28.55
C ASP A 111 1.26 5.96 -27.55
N GLU A 112 1.64 6.54 -26.41
CA GLU A 112 2.39 5.84 -25.35
C GLU A 112 1.48 5.23 -24.27
N LEU A 113 0.17 5.53 -24.27
CA LEU A 113 -0.76 5.10 -23.22
C LEU A 113 -0.77 3.59 -22.98
N ASP A 114 -0.67 2.79 -24.05
CA ASP A 114 -0.70 1.33 -23.96
C ASP A 114 0.54 0.74 -23.29
N HIS A 115 1.64 1.49 -23.25
CA HIS A 115 2.92 1.07 -22.69
C HIS A 115 3.13 1.56 -21.26
N ILE A 116 2.44 2.63 -20.86
CA ILE A 116 2.59 3.24 -19.55
C ILE A 116 1.64 2.59 -18.53
N ARG A 117 2.20 2.28 -17.37
CA ARG A 117 1.50 1.75 -16.20
C ARG A 117 1.62 2.72 -15.03
N VAL A 118 0.50 2.91 -14.34
CA VAL A 118 0.46 3.54 -13.02
C VAL A 118 0.67 2.47 -11.98
N ILE A 119 1.66 2.66 -11.12
CA ILE A 119 1.94 1.76 -10.02
C ILE A 119 1.56 2.43 -8.71
N ALA A 120 0.52 1.92 -8.08
CA ALA A 120 0.20 2.23 -6.69
C ALA A 120 0.86 1.21 -5.79
N SER A 121 1.60 1.66 -4.78
CA SER A 121 2.33 0.77 -3.91
C SER A 121 2.08 1.13 -2.45
N TRP A 122 1.92 0.11 -1.59
CA TRP A 122 1.64 0.27 -0.17
C TRP A 122 2.20 -0.88 0.67
N ILE A 123 2.32 -0.69 1.98
CA ILE A 123 2.50 -1.78 2.93
C ILE A 123 1.12 -2.23 3.43
N ALA A 124 0.90 -3.54 3.52
CA ALA A 124 -0.30 -4.18 4.05
C ALA A 124 0.04 -4.96 5.32
N ALA A 125 -0.72 -4.76 6.41
CA ALA A 125 -0.71 -5.69 7.54
C ALA A 125 -1.62 -6.88 7.25
N GLU A 126 -1.05 -8.07 7.26
CA GLU A 126 -1.79 -9.31 7.42
C GLU A 126 -1.40 -9.95 8.74
N ASP A 127 -2.31 -9.88 9.72
CA ASP A 127 -2.11 -10.40 11.07
C ASP A 127 -0.87 -9.78 11.76
N ALA A 128 0.17 -10.59 12.02
CA ALA A 128 1.43 -10.14 12.63
C ALA A 128 2.56 -9.89 11.60
N ASN A 129 2.26 -10.01 10.30
CA ASN A 129 3.24 -9.86 9.23
C ASN A 129 2.95 -8.59 8.41
N LEU A 130 4.02 -7.92 7.97
CA LEU A 130 3.94 -6.90 6.94
C LEU A 130 4.19 -7.53 5.58
N ARG A 131 3.38 -7.13 4.62
CA ARG A 131 3.57 -7.42 3.21
C ARG A 131 3.66 -6.12 2.45
N MET A 132 4.55 -6.07 1.48
CA MET A 132 4.50 -5.05 0.47
C MET A 132 3.46 -5.48 -0.54
N ALA A 133 2.67 -4.54 -1.02
CA ALA A 133 1.72 -4.77 -2.07
C ALA A 133 1.82 -3.62 -3.08
N ALA A 134 1.58 -3.95 -4.33
CA ALA A 134 1.45 -2.95 -5.36
C ALA A 134 0.45 -3.41 -6.42
N LEU A 135 -0.11 -2.42 -7.09
CA LEU A 135 -1.10 -2.51 -8.13
C LEU A 135 -0.57 -1.74 -9.33
N ALA A 136 -0.37 -2.40 -10.47
CA ALA A 136 -0.19 -1.74 -11.75
C ALA A 136 -1.53 -1.66 -12.45
N SER A 137 -1.88 -0.50 -12.96
CA SER A 137 -2.94 -0.32 -13.95
C SER A 137 -2.34 0.22 -15.22
N ASN A 138 -2.65 -0.40 -16.35
CA ASN A 138 -2.32 0.18 -17.65
C ASN A 138 -3.15 1.47 -17.88
N LEU A 139 -2.62 2.44 -18.61
CA LEU A 139 -3.31 3.70 -18.91
C LEU A 139 -4.14 3.64 -20.20
N GLY A 140 -3.76 2.82 -21.17
CA GLY A 140 -4.48 2.57 -22.42
C GLY A 140 -5.52 1.45 -22.34
N SER A 141 -5.38 0.53 -21.37
CA SER A 141 -6.30 -0.58 -21.15
C SER A 141 -6.87 -0.63 -19.73
N SER A 142 -7.93 -1.42 -19.53
CA SER A 142 -8.51 -1.67 -18.19
C SER A 142 -7.79 -2.79 -17.43
N GLU A 143 -6.60 -3.20 -17.87
CA GLU A 143 -5.86 -4.28 -17.23
C GLU A 143 -5.24 -3.81 -15.91
N VAL A 144 -5.50 -4.57 -14.86
CA VAL A 144 -4.98 -4.33 -13.52
C VAL A 144 -4.26 -5.58 -13.04
N TYR A 145 -3.04 -5.39 -12.56
CA TYR A 145 -2.20 -6.44 -12.00
C TYR A 145 -1.91 -6.11 -10.54
N GLU A 146 -2.17 -7.05 -9.63
CA GLU A 146 -1.82 -6.94 -8.22
C GLU A 146 -0.73 -7.94 -7.87
N TRP A 147 0.30 -7.49 -7.16
CA TRP A 147 1.31 -8.38 -6.58
C TRP A 147 1.55 -8.04 -5.12
N ARG A 148 1.81 -9.10 -4.34
CA ARG A 148 2.01 -9.03 -2.91
C ARG A 148 3.22 -9.86 -2.56
N TRP A 149 4.17 -9.29 -1.83
CA TRP A 149 5.39 -9.98 -1.42
C TRP A 149 5.68 -9.72 0.05
N ALA A 150 6.49 -10.60 0.65
CA ALA A 150 6.89 -10.41 2.04
C ALA A 150 7.64 -9.08 2.16
N ALA A 151 7.16 -8.20 3.03
CA ALA A 151 7.98 -7.07 3.44
C ALA A 151 9.07 -7.65 4.35
N ASP A 152 10.30 -7.17 4.24
CA ASP A 152 11.41 -7.63 5.07
C ASP A 152 11.26 -7.21 6.55
N TRP A 153 10.06 -6.98 7.05
CA TRP A 153 9.81 -6.42 8.37
C TRP A 153 9.05 -7.41 9.23
N ARG A 154 9.64 -7.77 10.38
CA ARG A 154 8.96 -8.50 11.45
C ARG A 154 8.82 -7.62 12.69
N ILE A 155 7.68 -7.71 13.38
CA ILE A 155 7.55 -7.24 14.77
C ILE A 155 8.42 -8.16 15.63
N SER A 156 9.37 -7.58 16.36
CA SER A 156 10.09 -8.29 17.42
C SER A 156 9.15 -8.59 18.59
N SER A 157 9.53 -9.51 19.47
CA SER A 157 8.80 -9.77 20.72
C SER A 157 8.65 -8.52 21.60
N ALA A 158 9.49 -7.50 21.40
CA ALA A 158 9.43 -6.19 22.07
C ALA A 158 8.56 -5.15 21.33
N GLY A 159 7.82 -5.54 20.27
CA GLY A 159 6.95 -4.63 19.53
C GLY A 159 7.66 -3.72 18.51
N HIS A 160 8.97 -3.91 18.29
CA HIS A 160 9.74 -3.10 17.34
C HIS A 160 9.84 -3.77 15.97
N TRP A 161 9.68 -2.98 14.90
CA TRP A 161 9.90 -3.47 13.55
C TRP A 161 11.40 -3.63 13.26
N ARG A 162 11.81 -4.80 12.74
CA ARG A 162 13.19 -5.07 12.32
C ARG A 162 13.24 -5.48 10.85
N LYS A 163 14.14 -4.84 10.08
CA LYS A 163 14.45 -5.18 8.69
C LYS A 163 15.23 -6.50 8.62
N ARG A 164 14.82 -7.42 7.76
CA ARG A 164 15.55 -8.63 7.38
C ARG A 164 16.69 -8.21 6.46
N ARG A 165 17.86 -8.85 6.60
CA ARG A 165 19.11 -8.43 5.94
C ARG A 165 19.12 -8.56 4.40
N SER A 166 18.07 -9.11 3.79
CA SER A 166 18.03 -9.36 2.35
C SER A 166 16.76 -8.75 1.77
N PRO A 167 16.86 -7.81 0.81
CA PRO A 167 15.71 -7.29 0.06
C PRO A 167 14.97 -8.46 -0.60
N THR A 168 13.72 -8.69 -0.23
CA THR A 168 12.85 -9.55 -1.02
C THR A 168 12.36 -8.71 -2.21
N THR A 169 13.15 -8.68 -3.29
CA THR A 169 12.75 -8.09 -4.58
C THR A 169 11.41 -8.71 -5.01
N PRO A 170 10.42 -7.94 -5.48
CA PRO A 170 9.14 -8.50 -5.90
C PRO A 170 9.35 -9.60 -6.96
N PRO A 171 8.59 -10.71 -6.90
CA PRO A 171 8.66 -11.74 -7.92
C PRO A 171 8.25 -11.14 -9.28
N ARG A 172 9.23 -11.08 -10.19
CA ARG A 172 9.11 -10.55 -11.56
C ARG A 172 8.14 -11.42 -12.37
N SER A 173 6.85 -11.12 -12.29
CA SER A 173 5.82 -11.84 -13.08
C SER A 173 5.49 -11.13 -14.39
N ILE A 174 5.91 -9.86 -14.56
CA ILE A 174 5.74 -9.11 -15.81
C ILE A 174 7.12 -8.61 -16.29
N PRO A 175 7.58 -9.01 -17.49
CA PRO A 175 8.78 -8.44 -18.11
C PRO A 175 8.66 -6.91 -18.24
N GLY A 176 9.73 -6.18 -17.89
CA GLY A 176 9.73 -4.70 -17.89
C GLY A 176 8.92 -4.12 -16.73
N MET A 177 9.33 -4.34 -15.49
CA MET A 177 8.94 -3.50 -14.36
C MET A 177 10.17 -3.28 -13.46
N GLY A 178 10.36 -2.03 -13.03
CA GLY A 178 11.53 -1.56 -12.31
C GLY A 178 11.51 -1.89 -10.82
N PRO A 179 12.59 -1.59 -10.06
CA PRO A 179 12.59 -1.73 -8.62
C PRO A 179 11.67 -0.67 -7.97
N LEU A 180 10.62 -1.13 -7.27
CA LEU A 180 9.73 -0.25 -6.51
C LEU A 180 10.48 0.42 -5.35
N GLN A 181 10.32 1.74 -5.20
CA GLN A 181 11.07 2.56 -4.25
C GLN A 181 10.54 2.54 -2.80
N LEU A 182 9.55 1.68 -2.50
CA LEU A 182 9.01 1.59 -1.14
C LEU A 182 9.95 0.88 -0.16
N GLY A 183 9.92 1.30 1.11
CA GLY A 183 10.59 0.58 2.20
C GLY A 183 11.75 1.34 2.85
N ARG A 184 11.64 2.68 2.97
CA ARG A 184 12.48 3.40 3.94
C ARG A 184 11.96 3.06 5.34
N ALA A 185 12.85 2.89 6.31
CA ALA A 185 12.40 2.71 7.68
C ALA A 185 11.58 3.95 8.08
N PRO A 186 10.44 3.81 8.80
CA PRO A 186 9.82 4.95 9.45
C PRO A 186 10.88 5.59 10.34
N GLY A 187 11.43 6.72 9.88
CA GLY A 187 12.41 7.45 10.65
C GLY A 187 11.76 7.91 11.96
N PRO A 188 12.51 8.02 13.06
CA PRO A 188 12.02 8.75 14.21
C PRO A 188 11.72 10.18 13.73
N GLY A 189 10.44 10.57 13.79
CA GLY A 189 9.99 11.84 13.24
C GLY A 189 10.80 13.00 13.81
N ARG A 190 11.43 13.78 12.93
CA ARG A 190 11.73 15.18 13.21
C ARG A 190 10.71 15.99 12.45
N ALA A 191 9.76 16.53 13.21
CA ALA A 191 8.94 17.65 12.79
C ALA A 191 9.83 18.76 12.19
N SER A 192 9.30 19.40 11.15
CA SER A 192 9.72 20.66 10.54
C SER A 192 10.96 21.33 11.15
N ALA A 193 12.08 21.27 10.43
CA ALA A 193 13.02 22.38 10.49
C ALA A 193 12.42 23.48 9.61
N ALA A 194 11.73 24.40 10.28
CA ALA A 194 11.34 25.68 9.72
C ALA A 194 12.53 26.31 8.99
N GLN A 195 12.29 26.71 7.75
CA GLN A 195 13.16 27.59 6.99
C GLN A 195 12.98 28.99 7.58
N PRO A 196 13.97 29.60 8.27
CA PRO A 196 13.88 31.02 8.58
C PRO A 196 14.25 31.76 7.30
N GLY A 197 13.28 32.46 6.73
CA GLY A 197 13.54 33.46 5.70
C GLY A 197 14.45 34.56 6.22
N GLY A 198 15.26 35.13 5.32
CA GLY A 198 16.08 36.31 5.61
C GLY A 198 17.21 36.54 4.62
N GLN A 199 16.86 36.95 3.40
CA GLN A 199 17.74 37.71 2.48
C GLN A 199 17.91 39.14 3.04
N PRO A 200 19.06 39.86 2.88
CA PRO A 200 19.33 40.61 1.64
C PRO A 200 20.81 40.78 1.21
N ASP A 201 20.94 41.02 -0.10
CA ASP A 201 21.95 41.76 -0.88
C ASP A 201 23.27 42.24 -0.25
N ALA A 202 24.37 41.99 -0.98
CA ALA A 202 25.50 42.92 -1.04
C ALA A 202 26.21 42.87 -2.41
N ALA A 203 25.91 43.89 -3.20
CA ALA A 203 26.73 44.60 -4.19
C ALA A 203 28.03 43.96 -4.71
N SER A 204 28.02 43.73 -6.02
CA SER A 204 29.17 43.78 -6.92
C SER A 204 29.89 45.13 -6.86
N ARG A 205 31.21 45.09 -6.67
CA ARG A 205 32.19 46.05 -7.21
C ARG A 205 33.40 45.27 -7.70
#